data_AF-A0A554JFT1-F1
#
_entry.id   AF-A0A554JFT1-F1
#
_cell.length_a   1.000
_cell.length_b   1.000
_cell.length_c   1.000
_cell.angle_alpha   90.00
_cell.angle_beta   90.00
_cell.angle_gamma   90.00
#
_symmetry.space_group_name_H-M   'P 1'
#
loop_
_entity.id
_entity.type
_entity.pdbx_description
1 polymer ?
#
loop_
_entity_poly.entity_id
_entity_poly.type
_entity_poly.pdbx_seq_one_letter_code
_entity_poly.pdbx_strand_id
1 'polypeptide(L)' 'MTGENSPYIVQRYGLSVSQGLTLTIEPGVVIKISDANEPSISISGKLIAQGKADNPIVITSIYDDEYGGDTNKDGI' A
#
# COMPACT_ATOMS: atom_id res chain seq x y z
N MET A 1 -3.14 4.04 8.25
CA MET A 1 -4.00 3.66 7.10
C MET A 1 -5.01 2.63 7.60
N THR A 2 -6.27 2.70 7.17
CA THR A 2 -7.35 1.81 7.62
C THR A 2 -7.79 0.88 6.50
N GLY A 3 -8.21 -0.35 6.83
CA GLY A 3 -8.68 -1.32 5.83
C GLY A 3 -9.91 -0.84 5.04
N GLU A 4 -10.80 -0.09 5.68
CA GLU A 4 -12.04 0.43 5.08
C GLU A 4 -11.83 1.38 3.88
N ASN A 5 -10.63 1.96 3.75
CA ASN A 5 -10.29 2.86 2.65
C ASN A 5 -9.24 2.26 1.70
N SER A 6 -8.99 0.94 1.80
CA SER A 6 -8.07 0.23 0.91
C SER A 6 -8.81 -0.32 -0.33
N PRO A 7 -8.13 -0.47 -1.49
CA PRO A 7 -6.69 -0.31 -1.70
C PRO A 7 -6.23 1.15 -1.72
N TYR A 8 -5.06 1.41 -1.11
CA TYR A 8 -4.34 2.68 -1.27
C TYR A 8 -3.38 2.57 -2.45
N ILE A 9 -3.49 3.46 -3.43
CA ILE A 9 -2.62 3.42 -4.61
C ILE A 9 -1.47 4.40 -4.44
N VAL A 10 -0.25 3.87 -4.40
CA VAL A 10 1.00 4.63 -4.47
C VAL A 10 1.30 4.93 -5.93
N GLN A 11 0.97 6.16 -6.34
CA GLN A 11 1.14 6.67 -7.69
C GLN A 11 2.45 7.46 -7.83
N ARG A 12 2.52 8.36 -8.81
CA ARG A 12 3.66 9.24 -9.07
C ARG A 12 4.17 9.92 -7.79
N TYR A 13 5.49 9.95 -7.63
CA TYR A 13 6.25 10.47 -6.48
C TYR A 13 6.26 9.60 -5.22
N GLY A 14 5.49 8.51 -5.20
CA GLY A 14 5.58 7.52 -4.14
C GLY A 14 4.97 7.96 -2.80
N LEU A 15 5.31 7.21 -1.76
CA LEU A 15 4.98 7.49 -0.36
C LEU A 15 6.27 7.71 0.42
N SER A 16 6.41 8.87 1.07
CA SER A 16 7.58 9.18 1.89
C SER A 16 7.19 9.45 3.34
N VAL A 17 7.90 8.80 4.27
CA VAL A 17 7.76 9.00 5.71
C VAL A 17 9.06 9.58 6.24
N SER A 18 9.05 10.88 6.50
CA SER A 18 10.21 11.61 7.02
C SER A 18 10.60 11.18 8.43
N GLN A 19 11.85 11.48 8.80
CA GLN A 19 12.36 11.27 10.16
C GLN A 19 11.44 11.92 11.21
N GLY A 20 11.26 11.24 12.34
CA GLY A 20 10.38 11.70 13.43
C GLY A 20 8.89 11.41 13.21
N LEU A 21 8.48 10.98 12.00
CA LEU A 21 7.12 10.55 11.72
C LEU A 21 6.97 9.04 11.86
N THR A 22 5.75 8.61 12.19
CA THR A 22 5.37 7.19 12.22
C THR A 22 4.23 6.95 11.24
N LEU A 23 4.42 6.00 10.33
CA LEU A 23 3.35 5.43 9.53
C LEU A 23 2.88 4.14 10.19
N THR A 24 1.61 4.09 10.57
CA THR A 24 0.95 2.86 11.00
C THR A 24 0.04 2.33 9.90
N ILE A 25 0.23 1.08 9.53
CA ILE A 25 -0.60 0.32 8.60
C ILE A 25 -1.35 -0.72 9.43
N GLU A 26 -2.68 -0.57 9.50
CA GLU A 26 -3.52 -1.51 10.24
C GLU A 26 -3.67 -2.84 9.48
N PRO A 27 -3.94 -3.96 10.19
CA PRO A 27 -4.30 -5.23 9.56
C PRO A 27 -5.40 -5.07 8.50
N GLY A 28 -5.29 -5.80 7.39
CA GLY A 28 -6.26 -5.77 6.29
C GLY A 28 -6.10 -4.64 5.28
N VAL A 29 -5.11 -3.77 5.47
CA VAL A 29 -4.81 -2.74 4.47
C VAL A 29 -4.13 -3.36 3.25
N VAL A 30 -4.68 -3.08 2.07
CA VAL A 30 -4.03 -3.31 0.77
C VAL A 30 -3.39 -2.01 0.28
N ILE A 31 -2.13 -2.08 -0.14
CA ILE A 31 -1.38 -1.01 -0.80
C ILE A 31 -0.98 -1.51 -2.18
N LYS A 32 -1.28 -0.73 -3.21
CA LYS A 32 -0.91 -1.04 -4.59
C LYS A 32 0.09 -0.02 -5.13
N ILE A 33 1.15 -0.49 -5.76
CA ILE A 33 2.21 0.35 -6.33
C ILE A 33 2.02 0.41 -7.84
N SER A 34 1.84 1.62 -8.37
CA SER A 34 1.71 1.83 -9.82
C SER A 34 3.05 1.66 -10.54
N ASP A 35 3.04 1.64 -11.86
CA ASP A 35 4.23 1.72 -12.70
C ASP A 35 4.62 3.18 -13.07
N ALA A 36 3.88 4.17 -12.57
CA ALA A 36 4.01 5.55 -13.00
C ALA A 36 5.22 6.28 -12.39
N ASN A 37 6.25 6.53 -13.22
CA ASN A 37 7.48 7.25 -12.86
C ASN A 37 8.21 6.66 -11.64
N GLU A 38 8.41 5.34 -11.64
CA GLU A 38 9.21 4.63 -10.61
C GLU A 38 8.79 4.97 -9.17
N PRO A 39 7.51 4.75 -8.82
CA PRO A 39 7.05 5.10 -7.48
C PRO A 39 7.71 4.19 -6.44
N SER A 40 7.98 4.77 -5.27
CA SER A 40 8.65 4.08 -4.17
C SER A 40 7.94 4.35 -2.85
N ILE A 41 8.13 3.45 -1.89
CA ILE A 41 7.80 3.69 -0.48
C ILE A 41 9.12 3.92 0.24
N SER A 42 9.38 5.16 0.66
CA SER A 42 10.60 5.56 1.34
C SER A 42 10.32 5.89 2.79
N ILE A 43 10.99 5.20 3.71
CA ILE A 43 10.78 5.35 5.16
C ILE A 43 12.09 5.79 5.80
N SER A 44 12.20 7.10 6.07
CA SER A 44 13.26 7.68 6.91
C SER A 44 12.83 7.83 8.37
N GLY A 45 11.54 7.62 8.66
CA GLY A 45 10.95 7.60 10.00
C GLY A 45 10.71 6.18 10.51
N LYS A 46 9.53 5.94 11.08
CA LYS A 46 9.11 4.63 11.61
C LYS A 46 7.94 4.06 10.81
N LEU A 47 8.00 2.77 10.53
CA LEU A 47 6.89 1.99 9.98
C LEU A 47 6.41 0.97 11.03
N ILE A 48 5.10 0.96 11.31
CA ILE A 48 4.42 -0.08 12.10
C ILE A 48 3.44 -0.77 11.17
N ALA A 49 3.70 -2.03 10.83
CA ALA A 49 2.86 -2.84 9.95
C ALA A 49 2.75 -4.26 10.54
N GLN A 50 1.79 -4.45 11.44
CA GLN A 50 1.58 -5.72 12.15
C GLN A 50 0.34 -6.42 11.59
N GLY A 51 0.48 -7.09 10.45
CA GLY A 51 -0.60 -7.88 9.85
C GLY A 51 -0.99 -9.08 10.69
N LYS A 52 -2.17 -9.66 10.42
CA LYS A 52 -2.64 -10.90 11.04
C LYS A 52 -2.81 -11.99 10.00
N ALA A 53 -2.77 -13.26 10.40
CA ALA A 53 -2.95 -14.38 9.48
C ALA A 53 -4.35 -14.38 8.82
N ASP A 54 -5.38 -13.96 9.57
CA ASP A 54 -6.76 -13.82 9.11
C ASP A 54 -7.05 -12.47 8.43
N ASN A 55 -6.15 -11.50 8.57
CA ASN A 55 -6.29 -10.17 8.00
C ASN A 55 -4.91 -9.56 7.69
N PRO A 56 -4.24 -10.04 6.63
CA PRO A 56 -2.87 -9.64 6.31
C PRO A 56 -2.80 -8.19 5.85
N ILE A 57 -1.62 -7.60 5.94
CA ILE A 57 -1.29 -6.35 5.22
C ILE A 57 -0.68 -6.79 3.89
N VAL A 58 -1.19 -6.26 2.79
CA VAL A 58 -0.72 -6.62 1.45
C VAL A 58 -0.13 -5.40 0.77
N ILE A 59 1.10 -5.52 0.28
CA ILE A 59 1.74 -4.53 -0.58
C ILE A 59 2.02 -5.23 -1.91
N THR A 60 1.39 -4.76 -2.97
CA THR A 60 1.40 -5.43 -4.27
C THR A 60 1.37 -4.42 -5.42
N SER A 61 1.23 -4.92 -6.65
CA SER A 61 1.17 -4.14 -7.89
C SER A 61 -0.23 -3.56 -8.14
N ILE A 62 -0.34 -2.50 -8.95
CA ILE A 62 -1.65 -2.05 -9.46
C ILE A 62 -2.35 -3.10 -10.34
N TYR A 63 -1.58 -4.01 -10.94
CA TYR A 63 -2.05 -5.09 -11.80
C TYR A 63 -2.47 -6.37 -11.03
N ASP A 64 -2.38 -6.37 -9.70
CA ASP A 64 -2.76 -7.54 -8.89
C ASP A 64 -4.25 -7.50 -8.55
N ASP A 65 -5.06 -8.28 -9.24
CA ASP A 65 -6.51 -8.30 -9.04
C ASP A 65 -6.95 -9.19 -7.86
N GLU A 66 -6.04 -10.01 -7.30
CA GLU A 66 -6.31 -10.87 -6.14
C GLU A 66 -6.58 -10.04 -4.88
N TYR A 67 -5.81 -8.97 -4.68
CA TYR A 67 -5.90 -8.14 -3.48
C TYR A 67 -6.36 -6.72 -3.80
N GLY A 68 -7.52 -6.32 -3.26
CA GLY A 68 -8.06 -4.97 -3.45
C GLY A 68 -8.77 -4.73 -4.79
N GLY A 69 -8.92 -5.77 -5.62
CA GLY A 69 -9.68 -5.76 -6.88
C GLY A 69 -8.97 -5.05 -8.04
N ASP A 70 -9.61 -5.06 -9.20
CA ASP A 70 -9.09 -4.49 -10.45
C ASP A 70 -9.01 -2.95 -10.39
N THR A 71 -7.81 -2.43 -10.12
CA THR A 71 -7.57 -1.00 -9.90
C THR A 71 -7.11 -0.23 -11.14
N ASN A 72 -6.69 -0.96 -12.17
CA ASN A 72 -6.14 -0.44 -13.42
C ASN A 72 -7.04 -0.74 -14.63
N LYS A 73 -8.13 -1.50 -14.43
CA LYS A 73 -9.20 -1.80 -15.38
C LYS A 73 -8.75 -2.60 -16.59
N ASP A 74 -7.78 -3.50 -16.43
CA ASP A 74 -7.30 -4.36 -17.51
C ASP A 74 -7.84 -5.79 -17.47
N GLY A 75 -8.61 -6.17 -16.45
CA GLY A 75 -9.33 -7.45 -16.44
C GLY A 75 -9.59 -8.06 -15.06
N ILE A 76 -9.44 -9.38 -15.01
CA ILE A 76 -9.22 -10.23 -13.82
C ILE A 76 -7.94 -11.00 -14.11
#